data_AF-A0A3A4RNT4-F1
#
_entry.id   AF-A0A3A4RNT4-F1
#
_cell.length_a   1.000
_cell.length_b   1.000
_cell.length_c   1.000
_cell.angle_alpha   90.00
_cell.angle_beta   90.00
_cell.angle_gamma   90.00
#
_symmetry.space_group_name_H-M   'P 1'
#
loop_
_entity.id
_entity.type
_entity.pdbx_description
1 polymer ?
#
loop_
_entity_poly.entity_id
_entity_poly.type
_entity_poly.pdbx_seq_one_letter_code
_entity_poly.pdbx_strand_id
1 'polypeptide(L)'
;MPRSDSSSTVNDQIESRDLFLSRLQLMIVMSKAYLEGHPTGQYRKQAIIENADALFYMSLFSQHSENVSDHRKEKDSGELKHFYEKVRLLSVMGRAFAEDRLSGELKRKELQENIDYICETITFNSRIKDIGFLHVA
;
A
#
# COMPACT_ATOMS: atom_id res chain seq x y z
N MET A 1 35.83 18.62 -0.52
CA MET A 1 34.42 18.28 -0.83
C MET A 1 34.24 16.79 -0.59
N PRO A 2 33.31 16.35 0.28
CA PRO A 2 32.99 14.94 0.37
C PRO A 2 32.14 14.56 -0.84
N ARG A 3 32.51 13.47 -1.51
CA ARG A 3 31.65 12.81 -2.51
C ARG A 3 30.55 12.10 -1.73
N SER A 4 29.32 12.57 -1.85
CA SER A 4 28.15 11.85 -1.35
C SER A 4 28.00 10.57 -2.15
N ASP A 5 28.04 9.42 -1.46
CA ASP A 5 27.83 8.09 -2.04
C ASP A 5 26.38 7.97 -2.53
N SER A 6 26.17 8.15 -3.83
CA SER A 6 24.88 7.91 -4.48
C SER A 6 24.43 6.44 -4.41
N SER A 7 25.33 5.52 -4.06
CA SER A 7 25.03 4.09 -3.96
C SER A 7 24.28 3.70 -2.67
N SER A 8 24.46 4.42 -1.56
CA SER A 8 23.72 4.15 -0.31
C SER A 8 22.27 4.61 -0.43
N THR A 9 22.05 5.78 -1.04
CA THR A 9 20.71 6.37 -1.21
C THR A 9 19.79 5.55 -2.11
N VAL A 10 20.33 4.84 -3.10
CA VAL A 10 19.54 3.97 -3.98
C VAL A 10 19.10 2.70 -3.25
N ASN A 11 19.99 2.13 -2.43
CA ASN A 11 19.69 0.93 -1.65
C ASN A 11 18.59 1.21 -0.61
N ASP A 12 18.68 2.35 0.08
CA ASP A 12 17.68 2.78 1.07
C ASP A 12 16.28 2.97 0.44
N GLN A 13 16.21 3.44 -0.81
CA GLN A 13 14.94 3.61 -1.53
C GLN A 13 14.30 2.28 -1.94
N ILE A 14 15.11 1.31 -2.38
CA ILE A 14 14.65 -0.03 -2.74
C ILE A 14 14.13 -0.74 -1.49
N GLU A 15 14.87 -0.70 -0.38
CA GLU A 15 14.47 -1.29 0.90
C GLU A 15 13.18 -0.67 1.44
N SER A 16 13.02 0.65 1.34
CA SER A 16 11.79 1.35 1.74
C SER A 16 10.58 0.93 0.90
N ARG A 17 10.78 0.75 -0.42
CA ARG A 17 9.72 0.30 -1.32
C ARG A 17 9.31 -1.14 -1.04
N ASP A 18 10.27 -2.03 -0.83
CA ASP A 18 10.01 -3.45 -0.56
C ASP A 18 9.33 -3.64 0.79
N LEU A 19 9.72 -2.85 1.78
CA LEU A 19 9.05 -2.80 3.08
C LEU A 19 7.59 -2.33 2.93
N PHE A 20 7.33 -1.25 2.19
CA PHE A 20 5.97 -0.76 1.94
C PHE A 20 5.10 -1.83 1.28
N LEU A 21 5.60 -2.47 0.21
CA LEU A 21 4.86 -3.51 -0.50
C LEU A 21 4.58 -4.72 0.40
N SER A 22 5.57 -5.15 1.20
CA SER A 22 5.40 -6.25 2.15
C SER A 22 4.33 -5.95 3.21
N ARG A 23 4.35 -4.73 3.77
CA ARG A 23 3.35 -4.25 4.74
C ARG A 23 1.95 -4.20 4.12
N LEU A 24 1.85 -3.72 2.87
CA LEU A 24 0.59 -3.66 2.13
C LEU A 24 0.02 -5.05 1.84
N GLN A 25 0.84 -5.98 1.34
CA GLN A 25 0.43 -7.36 1.09
C GLN A 25 -0.06 -8.04 2.36
N LEU A 26 0.67 -7.87 3.47
CA LEU A 26 0.25 -8.38 4.76
C LEU A 26 -1.12 -7.82 5.17
N MET A 27 -1.35 -6.52 4.98
CA MET A 27 -2.64 -5.88 5.29
C MET A 27 -3.78 -6.45 4.43
N ILE A 28 -3.54 -6.67 3.14
CA ILE A 28 -4.52 -7.27 2.23
C ILE A 28 -4.90 -8.67 2.71
N VAL A 29 -3.92 -9.51 3.05
CA VAL A 29 -4.16 -10.88 3.55
C VAL A 29 -4.95 -10.86 4.85
N MET A 30 -4.58 -10.02 5.81
CA MET A 30 -5.30 -9.90 7.08
C MET A 30 -6.74 -9.40 6.91
N SER A 31 -6.95 -8.47 5.98
CA SER A 31 -8.29 -7.94 5.68
C SER A 31 -9.18 -8.96 4.98
N LYS A 32 -8.64 -9.73 4.03
CA LYS A 32 -9.35 -10.85 3.41
C LYS A 32 -9.73 -11.91 4.44
N ALA A 33 -8.80 -12.25 5.34
CA ALA A 33 -9.08 -13.20 6.41
C ALA A 33 -10.24 -12.73 7.32
N TYR A 34 -10.28 -11.45 7.66
CA TYR A 34 -11.40 -10.85 8.39
C TYR A 34 -12.73 -10.89 7.60
N LEU A 35 -12.69 -10.66 6.30
CA LEU A 35 -13.88 -10.73 5.42
C LEU A 35 -14.44 -12.14 5.25
N GLU A 36 -13.60 -13.16 5.38
CA GLU A 36 -13.99 -14.58 5.41
C GLU A 36 -14.46 -15.06 6.79
N GLY A 37 -14.36 -14.20 7.82
CA GLY A 37 -14.79 -14.53 9.18
C GLY A 37 -13.76 -15.33 9.98
N HIS A 38 -12.49 -15.34 9.56
CA HIS A 38 -11.43 -15.99 10.34
C HIS A 38 -11.21 -15.26 11.67
N PRO A 39 -11.01 -15.98 12.77
CA PRO A 39 -10.85 -15.36 14.08
C PRO A 39 -9.52 -14.59 14.19
N THR A 40 -9.61 -13.38 14.71
CA THR A 40 -8.43 -12.53 14.99
C THR A 40 -8.17 -12.52 16.49
N GLY A 41 -7.28 -13.41 16.96
CA GLY A 41 -6.83 -13.41 18.36
C GLY A 41 -6.06 -12.13 18.73
N GLN A 42 -5.84 -11.88 20.02
CA GLN A 42 -5.25 -10.63 20.54
C GLN A 42 -3.91 -10.27 19.88
N TYR A 43 -3.00 -11.24 19.69
CA TYR A 43 -1.72 -10.99 19.01
C TYR A 43 -1.89 -10.56 17.55
N ARG A 44 -2.85 -11.15 16.82
CA ARG A 44 -3.13 -10.76 15.44
C ARG A 44 -3.74 -9.36 15.39
N LYS A 45 -4.65 -9.03 16.31
CA LYS A 45 -5.24 -7.69 16.43
C LYS A 45 -4.14 -6.64 16.60
N GLN A 46 -3.21 -6.87 17.51
CA GLN A 46 -2.08 -5.96 17.73
C GLN A 46 -1.20 -5.83 16.48
N ALA A 47 -0.85 -6.95 15.84
CA ALA A 47 -0.07 -6.93 14.60
C ALA A 47 -0.78 -6.17 13.46
N ILE A 48 -2.11 -6.29 13.34
CA ILE A 48 -2.89 -5.53 12.36
C ILE A 48 -2.80 -4.03 12.65
N ILE A 49 -2.97 -3.62 13.91
CA ILE A 49 -2.91 -2.21 14.31
C ILE A 49 -1.53 -1.61 13.99
N GLU A 50 -0.46 -2.28 14.39
CA GLU A 50 0.92 -1.84 14.10
C GLU A 50 1.19 -1.76 12.60
N ASN A 51 0.73 -2.76 11.85
CA ASN A 51 0.87 -2.78 10.39
C ASN A 51 0.07 -1.67 9.73
N ALA A 52 -1.13 -1.37 10.23
CA ALA A 52 -2.00 -0.31 9.74
C ALA A 52 -1.38 1.06 9.96
N ASP A 53 -0.90 1.32 11.18
CA ASP A 53 -0.30 2.61 11.51
C ASP A 53 0.96 2.85 10.65
N ALA A 54 1.84 1.85 10.53
CA ALA A 54 3.02 1.95 9.66
C ALA A 54 2.65 2.22 8.19
N LEU A 55 1.70 1.46 7.64
CA LEU A 55 1.28 1.59 6.24
C LEU A 55 0.63 2.96 5.96
N PHE A 56 -0.17 3.46 6.91
CA PHE A 56 -0.77 4.80 6.83
C PHE A 56 0.32 5.87 6.74
N TYR A 57 1.31 5.86 7.63
CA TYR A 57 2.40 6.82 7.58
C TYR A 57 3.24 6.71 6.31
N MET A 58 3.63 5.49 5.91
CA MET A 58 4.40 5.29 4.67
C MET A 58 3.67 5.88 3.46
N SER A 59 2.36 5.64 3.33
CA SER A 59 1.56 6.18 2.23
C SER A 59 1.43 7.71 2.20
N LEU A 60 1.57 8.39 3.34
CA LEU A 60 1.62 9.86 3.40
C LEU A 60 2.95 10.40 2.85
N PHE A 61 4.07 9.78 3.24
CA PHE A 61 5.40 10.20 2.82
C PHE A 61 5.68 9.88 1.35
N SER A 62 5.19 8.75 0.83
CA SER A 62 5.31 8.41 -0.59
C SER A 62 4.62 9.44 -1.50
N GLN A 63 3.53 10.05 -1.06
CA GLN A 63 2.86 11.12 -1.81
C GLN A 63 3.67 12.43 -1.83
N HIS A 64 4.51 12.69 -0.83
CA HIS A 64 5.30 13.93 -0.75
C HIS A 64 6.60 13.84 -1.57
N SER A 65 7.22 12.66 -1.64
CA SER A 65 8.46 12.44 -2.39
C SER A 65 8.31 12.65 -3.89
N GLU A 66 7.14 12.35 -4.46
CA GLU A 66 6.94 12.38 -5.91
C GLU A 66 6.56 13.76 -6.47
N ASN A 67 6.07 14.67 -5.62
CA ASN A 67 5.73 16.04 -6.03
C ASN A 67 6.97 16.91 -6.32
N VAL A 68 8.18 16.45 -5.97
CA VAL A 68 9.43 17.22 -6.12
C VAL A 68 10.11 16.91 -7.47
N SER A 69 9.70 15.84 -8.16
CA SER A 69 10.36 15.37 -9.39
C SER A 69 9.41 15.35 -10.60
N ASP A 70 9.54 16.39 -11.43
CA ASP A 70 9.29 16.43 -12.88
C ASP A 70 7.88 16.83 -13.40
N HIS A 71 7.87 17.89 -14.22
CA HIS A 71 6.69 18.58 -14.77
C HIS A 71 6.01 17.85 -15.96
N ARG A 72 6.16 16.52 -16.07
CA ARG A 72 5.65 15.73 -17.22
C ARG A 72 4.60 14.65 -16.86
N LYS A 73 4.10 14.57 -15.62
CA LYS A 73 3.28 13.45 -15.12
C LYS A 73 1.89 13.80 -14.58
N GLU A 74 1.17 14.77 -15.15
CA GLU A 74 -0.14 15.17 -14.59
C GLU A 74 -1.19 14.04 -14.56
N LYS A 75 -1.20 13.12 -15.54
CA LYS A 75 -2.16 12.01 -15.57
C LYS A 75 -1.80 10.87 -14.62
N ASP A 76 -0.50 10.53 -14.54
CA ASP A 76 0.07 9.52 -13.64
C ASP A 76 -0.05 9.94 -12.16
N SER A 77 0.06 11.24 -11.88
CA SER A 77 -0.04 11.79 -10.53
C SER A 77 -1.41 11.56 -9.90
N GLY A 78 -2.49 11.63 -10.69
CA GLY A 78 -3.86 11.41 -10.22
C GLY A 78 -4.13 9.97 -9.82
N GLU A 79 -3.75 9.02 -10.66
CA GLU A 79 -3.94 7.58 -10.41
C GLU A 79 -3.13 7.12 -9.20
N LEU A 80 -1.88 7.58 -9.08
CA LEU A 80 -1.02 7.23 -7.96
C LEU A 80 -1.46 7.88 -6.64
N LYS A 81 -1.90 9.15 -6.69
CA LYS A 81 -2.52 9.80 -5.54
C LYS A 81 -3.74 9.01 -5.07
N HIS A 82 -4.60 8.58 -6.01
CA HIS A 82 -5.78 7.79 -5.68
C HIS A 82 -5.41 6.42 -5.09
N PHE A 83 -4.36 5.78 -5.60
CA PHE A 83 -3.81 4.56 -5.02
C PHE A 83 -3.40 4.75 -3.55
N TYR A 84 -2.61 5.78 -3.23
CA TYR A 84 -2.22 6.05 -1.84
C TYR A 84 -3.42 6.43 -0.95
N GLU A 85 -4.46 7.10 -1.48
CA GLU A 85 -5.72 7.32 -0.77
C GLU A 85 -6.40 6.00 -0.40
N LYS A 86 -6.45 5.04 -1.32
CA LYS A 86 -7.04 3.71 -1.11
C LYS A 86 -6.23 2.87 -0.11
N VAL A 87 -4.90 2.97 -0.14
CA VAL A 87 -4.02 2.36 0.87
C VAL A 87 -4.24 2.96 2.26
N ARG A 88 -4.43 4.29 2.37
CA ARG A 88 -4.78 4.93 3.64
C ARG A 88 -6.13 4.46 4.16
N LEU A 89 -7.13 4.40 3.28
CA LEU A 89 -8.45 3.88 3.63
C LEU A 89 -8.35 2.44 4.14
N LEU A 90 -7.57 1.58 3.46
CA LEU A 90 -7.32 0.20 3.89
C LEU A 90 -6.72 0.16 5.29
N SER A 91 -5.76 1.04 5.59
CA SER A 91 -5.11 1.11 6.90
C SER A 91 -6.09 1.50 8.00
N VAL A 92 -6.93 2.52 7.77
CA VAL A 92 -7.97 2.96 8.71
C VAL A 92 -9.00 1.85 8.97
N MET A 93 -9.48 1.19 7.91
CA MET A 93 -10.41 0.07 8.02
C MET A 93 -9.76 -1.13 8.73
N GLY A 94 -8.49 -1.40 8.43
CA GLY A 94 -7.60 -2.35 9.07
C GLY A 94 -7.66 -2.25 10.59
N ARG A 95 -7.31 -1.07 11.09
CA ARG A 95 -7.36 -0.75 12.51
C ARG A 95 -8.77 -0.87 13.08
N ALA A 96 -9.77 -0.34 12.37
CA ALA A 96 -11.16 -0.39 12.83
C ALA A 96 -11.66 -1.82 13.03
N PHE A 97 -11.31 -2.77 12.16
CA PHE A 97 -11.74 -4.17 12.34
C PHE A 97 -10.94 -4.90 13.42
N ALA A 98 -9.65 -4.58 13.59
CA ALA A 98 -8.86 -5.14 14.69
C ALA A 98 -9.39 -4.74 16.07
N GLU A 99 -9.95 -3.53 16.16
CA GLU A 99 -10.56 -2.98 17.37
C GLU A 99 -12.07 -3.28 17.48
N ASP A 100 -12.60 -4.19 16.66
CA ASP A 100 -14.03 -4.59 16.62
C ASP A 100 -15.01 -3.43 16.34
N ARG A 101 -14.53 -2.34 15.73
CA ARG A 101 -15.34 -1.14 15.36
C ARG A 101 -15.85 -1.16 13.92
N LEU A 102 -15.34 -2.07 13.10
CA LEU A 102 -15.80 -2.31 11.74
C LEU A 102 -16.82 -3.46 11.76
N SER A 103 -18.08 -3.11 11.56
CA SER A 103 -19.21 -4.04 11.56
C SER A 103 -20.29 -3.61 10.57
N GLY A 104 -21.11 -4.57 10.16
CA GLY A 104 -22.17 -4.36 9.17
C GLY A 104 -21.73 -4.65 7.73
N GLU A 105 -22.68 -5.13 6.93
CA GLU A 105 -22.45 -5.59 5.55
C GLU A 105 -21.90 -4.49 4.64
N LEU A 106 -22.41 -3.26 4.79
CA LEU A 106 -21.99 -2.12 3.97
C LEU A 106 -20.48 -1.85 4.13
N LYS A 107 -19.99 -1.75 5.37
CA LYS A 107 -18.56 -1.50 5.64
C LYS A 107 -17.66 -2.65 5.18
N ARG A 108 -18.15 -3.89 5.27
CA ARG A 108 -17.44 -5.08 4.76
C ARG A 108 -17.35 -5.05 3.23
N LYS A 109 -18.42 -4.63 2.56
CA LYS A 109 -18.44 -4.44 1.11
C LYS A 109 -17.47 -3.33 0.67
N GLU A 110 -17.48 -2.18 1.35
CA GLU A 110 -16.51 -1.10 1.10
C GLU A 110 -15.07 -1.56 1.29
N LEU A 111 -14.79 -2.40 2.29
CA LEU A 111 -13.46 -2.96 2.52
C LEU A 111 -13.05 -3.87 1.34
N GLN A 112 -13.95 -4.73 0.90
CA GLN A 112 -13.72 -5.62 -0.24
C GLN A 112 -13.44 -4.83 -1.52
N GLU A 113 -14.28 -3.85 -1.86
CA GLU A 113 -14.09 -2.99 -3.03
C GLU A 113 -12.76 -2.23 -2.99
N ASN A 114 -12.36 -1.75 -1.81
CA ASN A 114 -11.08 -1.08 -1.63
C ASN A 114 -9.88 -2.04 -1.83
N ILE A 115 -9.97 -3.27 -1.33
CA ILE A 115 -8.96 -4.31 -1.54
C ILE A 115 -8.84 -4.65 -3.03
N ASP A 116 -9.97 -4.82 -3.71
CA ASP A 116 -10.01 -5.21 -5.12
C ASP A 116 -9.34 -4.13 -5.98
N TYR A 117 -9.69 -2.85 -5.77
CA TYR A 117 -9.02 -1.74 -6.44
C TYR A 117 -7.49 -1.74 -6.24
N ILE A 118 -7.02 -1.95 -4.99
CA ILE A 118 -5.59 -1.97 -4.68
C ILE A 118 -4.91 -3.16 -5.41
N CYS A 119 -5.52 -4.34 -5.39
CA CYS A 119 -4.99 -5.54 -6.03
C CYS A 119 -4.91 -5.37 -7.56
N GLU A 120 -5.95 -4.81 -8.17
CA GLU A 120 -5.99 -4.48 -9.59
C GLU A 120 -4.87 -3.49 -9.96
N THR A 121 -4.72 -2.41 -9.17
CA THR A 121 -3.69 -1.39 -9.40
C THR A 121 -2.27 -1.98 -9.29
N ILE A 122 -2.00 -2.83 -8.30
CA ILE A 122 -0.69 -3.49 -8.15
C ILE A 122 -0.43 -4.44 -9.33
N THR A 123 -1.43 -5.24 -9.71
CA THR A 123 -1.33 -6.23 -10.80
C THR A 123 -1.14 -5.56 -12.16
N PHE A 124 -1.81 -4.43 -12.40
CA PHE A 124 -1.65 -3.66 -13.62
C PHE A 124 -0.26 -3.04 -13.72
N ASN A 125 0.24 -2.46 -12.62
CA ASN A 125 1.58 -1.88 -12.56
C ASN A 125 2.70 -2.92 -12.68
N SER A 126 2.53 -4.14 -12.15
CA SER A 126 3.52 -5.21 -12.35
C SER A 126 3.57 -5.67 -13.81
N ARG A 127 2.41 -5.84 -14.46
CA ARG A 127 2.35 -6.18 -15.90
C ARG A 127 2.96 -5.11 -16.80
N ILE A 128 2.78 -3.82 -16.50
CA ILE A 128 3.39 -2.73 -17.29
C ILE A 128 4.91 -2.79 -17.19
N LYS A 129 5.47 -3.03 -16.00
CA LYS A 129 6.91 -3.19 -15.84
C LYS A 129 7.42 -4.35 -16.67
N ASP A 130 6.70 -5.48 -16.70
CA ASP A 130 7.09 -6.66 -17.49
C ASP A 130 6.97 -6.43 -19.01
N ILE A 131 5.96 -5.69 -19.48
CA ILE A 131 5.81 -5.34 -20.92
C ILE A 131 6.96 -4.43 -21.38
N GLY A 132 7.47 -3.53 -20.52
CA GLY A 132 8.65 -2.72 -20.81
C GLY A 132 9.94 -3.53 -21.03
N PHE A 133 10.03 -4.74 -20.46
CA PHE A 133 11.13 -5.68 -20.69
C PHE A 133 11.00 -6.49 -21.98
N LEU A 134 9.81 -6.54 -22.61
CA LEU A 134 9.53 -7.33 -23.80
C LEU A 134 9.83 -6.62 -25.13
N HIS A 135 10.50 -5.46 -25.10
CA HIS A 135 10.90 -4.72 -26.31
C HIS A 135 12.37 -4.92 -26.68
N VAL A 136 12.83 -6.17 -26.76
CA VAL A 136 14.00 -6.53 -27.58
C VAL A 136 13.80 -7.96 -28.13
N ALA A 137 13.31 -8.04 -29.37
CA ALA A 137 13.59 -9.11 -30.32
C ALA A 137 13.35 -8.58 -31.74
#